data_AF-A0A3N5KXI2-F1
#
_entry.id   AF-A0A3N5KXI2-F1
#
_cell.length_a   1.000
_cell.length_b   1.000
_cell.length_c   1.000
_cell.angle_alpha   90.00
_cell.angle_beta   90.00
_cell.angle_gamma   90.00
#
_symmetry.space_group_name_H-M   'P 1'
#
loop_
_entity.id
_entity.type
_entity.pdbx_description
1 polymer ?
#
loop_
_entity_poly.entity_id
_entity_poly.type
_entity_poly.pdbx_seq_one_letter_code
_entity_poly.pdbx_strand_id
1 'polypeptide(L)' 'DRPLQERVKALVDVARGHGVTTIAERVEDANTMAVLWQLGVEYVQGYFVSSPEDVVLAS' A
#
# COMPACT_ATOMS: atom_id res chain seq x y z
N ASP A 1 4.39 17.31 -0.74
CA ASP A 1 3.76 16.02 -0.36
C ASP A 1 2.79 16.04 0.81
N ARG A 2 2.92 16.92 1.81
CA ARG A 2 1.97 16.97 2.94
C ARG A 2 0.48 17.06 2.52
N PRO A 3 0.08 17.90 1.56
CA PRO A 3 -1.32 17.96 1.12
C PRO A 3 -1.81 16.65 0.48
N LEU A 4 -0.92 15.90 -0.20
CA LEU A 4 -1.27 14.61 -0.78
C LEU A 4 -1.45 13.55 0.30
N GLN A 5 -0.56 13.50 1.29
CA GLN A 5 -0.67 12.60 2.44
C GLN A 5 -1.96 12.86 3.24
N GLU A 6 -2.34 14.12 3.44
CA GLU A 6 -3.59 14.51 4.10
C GLU A 6 -4.81 14.02 3.30
N ARG A 7 -4.77 14.14 1.97
CA ARG A 7 -5.83 13.66 1.10
C ARG A 7 -5.95 12.13 1.12
N VAL A 8 -4.83 11.42 1.09
CA VAL A 8 -4.80 9.95 1.24
C VAL A 8 -5.36 9.54 2.60
N LYS A 9 -4.94 10.22 3.68
CA LYS A 9 -5.47 9.97 5.02
C LYS A 9 -6.98 10.17 5.10
N ALA A 10 -7.50 11.25 4.51
CA ALA A 10 -8.94 11.49 4.48
C ALA A 10 -9.71 10.36 3.78
N LEU A 11 -9.16 9.81 2.68
CA LEU A 11 -9.77 8.67 1.98
C LEU A 11 -9.73 7.39 2.82
N VAL A 12 -8.60 7.11 3.48
CA VAL A 12 -8.46 5.96 4.38
C VAL A 12 -9.44 6.07 5.55
N ASP A 13 -9.58 7.24 6.15
CA ASP A 13 -10.49 7.45 7.28
C ASP A 13 -11.96 7.26 6.86
N VAL A 14 -12.34 7.69 5.65
CA VAL A 14 -13.67 7.41 5.07
C VAL A 14 -13.85 5.90 4.85
N ALA A 15 -12.91 5.23 4.19
CA ALA A 15 -12.98 3.79 3.94
C ALA A 15 -13.11 2.99 5.24
N ARG A 16 -12.33 3.34 6.26
CA ARG A 16 -12.41 2.74 7.60
C ARG A 16 -13.77 2.95 8.24
N GLY A 17 -14.35 4.15 8.13
CA GLY A 17 -15.70 4.44 8.61
C GLY A 17 -16.79 3.56 7.96
N HIS A 18 -16.53 3.09 6.74
CA HIS A 18 -17.41 2.17 6.00
C HIS A 18 -17.03 0.69 6.12
N GLY A 19 -15.98 0.34 6.88
CA GLY A 19 -15.47 -1.04 6.97
C GLY A 19 -14.87 -1.55 5.66
N VAL A 20 -14.45 -0.65 4.76
CA VAL A 20 -13.83 -0.99 3.47
C VAL A 20 -12.33 -1.06 3.63
N THR A 21 -11.73 -2.15 3.15
CA THR A 21 -10.29 -2.33 3.11
C THR A 21 -9.65 -1.47 2.02
N THR A 22 -8.55 -0.80 2.33
CA THR A 22 -7.78 -0.03 1.35
C THR A 22 -6.53 -0.75 0.88
N ILE A 23 -6.21 -0.61 -0.41
CA ILE A 23 -5.01 -1.15 -1.04
C ILE A 23 -4.34 -0.02 -1.83
N ALA A 24 -3.06 0.24 -1.57
CA ALA A 24 -2.26 1.14 -2.39
C ALA A 24 -1.48 0.34 -3.43
N GLU A 25 -1.79 0.56 -4.71
CA GLU A 25 -1.14 -0.09 -5.84
C GLU A 25 0.05 0.70 -6.37
N ARG A 26 0.95 0.02 -7.11
CA ARG A 26 2.11 0.59 -7.81
C ARG A 26 3.08 1.32 -6.89
N VAL A 27 3.29 0.81 -5.68
CA VAL A 27 4.29 1.37 -4.75
C VAL A 27 5.68 0.85 -5.12
N GLU A 28 6.56 1.75 -5.56
CA GLU A 28 7.86 1.40 -6.13
C GLU A 28 9.03 1.49 -5.13
N ASP A 29 8.81 2.10 -3.95
CA ASP A 29 9.86 2.28 -2.95
C ASP A 29 9.37 2.10 -1.49
N ALA A 30 10.31 1.73 -0.62
CA ALA A 30 10.04 1.43 0.79
C ALA A 30 9.62 2.66 1.61
N ASN A 31 10.06 3.85 1.24
CA ASN A 31 9.69 5.08 1.96
C ASN A 31 8.22 5.43 1.69
N THR A 32 7.77 5.32 0.44
CA THR A 32 6.36 5.46 0.05
C THR A 32 5.49 4.42 0.76
N MET A 33 5.94 3.16 0.81
CA MET A 33 5.25 2.11 1.58
C MET A 33 5.11 2.46 3.06
N ALA A 34 6.20 2.90 3.71
CA ALA A 34 6.19 3.27 5.12
C ALA A 34 5.24 4.45 5.40
N VAL A 35 5.20 5.44 4.51
CA VAL A 35 4.26 6.56 4.62
C VAL A 35 2.82 6.07 4.50
N LEU A 36 2.50 5.25 3.49
CA LEU A 36 1.14 4.72 3.29
C LEU A 36 0.65 3.89 4.48
N TRP A 37 1.54 3.07 5.05
CA TRP A 37 1.25 2.33 6.27
C TRP A 37 0.93 3.25 7.45
N GLN A 38 1.70 4.32 7.65
CA GLN A 38 1.45 5.31 8.70
C GLN A 38 0.13 6.08 8.49
N LEU A 39 -0.28 6.28 7.24
CA LEU A 39 -1.58 6.89 6.92
C LEU A 39 -2.76 5.93 7.16
N GLY A 40 -2.48 4.64 7.36
CA GLY A 40 -3.44 3.61 7.73
C GLY A 40 -3.97 2.79 6.57
N VAL A 41 -3.25 2.75 5.45
CA VAL A 41 -3.57 1.85 4.33
C VAL A 41 -3.33 0.41 4.76
N GLU A 42 -4.31 -0.49 4.55
CA GLU A 42 -4.24 -1.86 5.04
C GLU A 42 -3.33 -2.77 4.21
N TYR A 43 -3.26 -2.56 2.90
CA TYR A 43 -2.40 -3.36 2.00
C TYR A 43 -1.63 -2.48 1.01
N VAL A 44 -0.43 -2.94 0.65
CA VAL A 44 0.41 -2.27 -0.34
C VAL A 44 0.85 -3.30 -1.39
N GLN A 45 0.71 -2.94 -2.66
CA GLN A 45 1.14 -3.73 -3.81
C GLN A 45 2.04 -2.89 -4.71
N GLY A 46 3.17 -3.43 -5.13
CA GLY A 46 4.05 -2.74 -6.07
C GLY A 46 5.33 -3.49 -6.40
N TYR A 47 6.10 -2.94 -7.33
CA TYR A 47 7.11 -3.65 -8.13
C TYR A 47 8.42 -4.01 -7.40
N PHE A 48 8.46 -3.87 -6.07
CA PHE A 48 9.67 -4.11 -5.26
C PHE A 48 9.45 -5.03 -4.05
N VAL A 49 8.35 -5.79 -4.00
CA VAL A 49 8.05 -6.72 -2.89
C VAL A 49 8.54 -8.16 -3.18
N SER A 50 9.17 -8.40 -4.33
CA SER A 50 9.86 -9.67 -4.60
C SER A 50 10.93 -9.47 -5.67
N SER A 51 12.19 -9.78 -5.36
CA SER A 51 12.98 -10.52 -6.34
C SER A 51 12.15 -11.75 -6.73
N PRO A 52 12.03 -12.13 -8.01
CA PRO A 52 11.24 -13.31 -8.37
C PRO A 52 11.72 -14.49 -7.53
N GLU A 53 10.90 -14.97 -6.60
CA GLU A 53 11.10 -16.33 -6.10
C GLU A 53 10.75 -17.21 -7.30
N ASP A 54 11.76 -17.92 -7.80
CA ASP A 54 11.55 -18.98 -8.78
C ASP A 54 10.54 -19.95 -8.16
N VAL A 55 9.29 -19.86 -8.61
CA VAL A 55 8.30 -20.90 -8.35
C VAL A 55 8.73 -22.09 -9.20
N VAL A 56 9.68 -22.86 -8.69
CA VAL A 56 10.00 -24.18 -9.22
C VAL A 56 8.79 -25.04 -8.89
N LEU A 57 7.88 -25.16 -9.86
CA LEU A 57 6.91 -26.24 -9.86
C LEU A 57 7.70 -27.53 -10.03
N ALA A 58 8.04 -28.17 -8.92
CA ALA A 58 8.61 -29.51 -8.93
C ALA A 58 7.59 -30.44 -9.61
N SER A 59 8.08 -31.12 -10.65
CA SER A 59 7.35 -32.08 -11.48
C SER A 59 7.09 -33.38 -10.73
#